data_AF-A0A5K1F4E5-F1
#
_entry.id   AF-A0A5K1F4E5-F1
#
_cell.length_a   1.000
_cell.length_b   1.000
_cell.length_c   1.000
_cell.angle_alpha   90.00
_cell.angle_beta   90.00
_cell.angle_gamma   90.00
#
_symmetry.space_group_name_H-M   'P 1'
#
loop_
_entity.id
_entity.type
_entity.pdbx_description
1 polymer ?
#
loop_
_entity_poly.entity_id
_entity_poly.type
_entity_poly.pdbx_seq_one_letter_code
_entity_poly.pdbx_strand_id
1 'polypeptide(L)' 'AAKALEEKLKASGVPYEVHIYPGNGHAFMNASPEGVERRKKMGLTDPDDAAVNLAWSRFKSWMQKYLCP' A
#
# COMPACT_ATOMS: atom_id res chain seq x y z
N ALA A 1 3.99 -11.88 6.87
CA ALA A 1 4.04 -11.87 5.39
C ALA A 1 5.01 -10.82 4.85
N ALA A 2 4.76 -9.52 5.04
CA ALA A 2 5.61 -8.45 4.47
C ALA A 2 7.10 -8.52 4.88
N LYS A 3 7.41 -8.76 6.17
CA LYS A 3 8.80 -8.84 6.66
C LYS A 3 9.61 -9.96 6.01
N ALA A 4 9.02 -11.15 5.86
CA ALA A 4 9.69 -12.28 5.22
C ALA A 4 9.97 -12.03 3.72
N LEU A 5 9.12 -11.25 3.04
CA LEU A 5 9.38 -10.82 1.66
C LEU A 5 10.54 -9.81 1.62
N GLU A 6 10.54 -8.83 2.54
CA GLU A 6 11.60 -7.82 2.63
C GLU A 6 12.98 -8.45 2.86
N GLU A 7 13.07 -9.46 3.72
CA GLU A 7 14.31 -10.21 3.96
C GLU A 7 14.82 -10.93 2.70
N LYS A 8 13.91 -11.51 1.91
CA LYS A 8 14.27 -12.14 0.63
C LYS A 8 14.72 -11.10 -0.41
N LEU A 9 14.07 -9.94 -0.47
CA LEU A 9 14.47 -8.84 -1.35
C LEU A 9 15.85 -8.29 -0.96
N LYS A 10 16.12 -8.13 0.34
CA LYS A 10 17.46 -7.80 0.87
C LYS A 10 18.54 -8.75 0.37
N ALA A 11 18.28 -10.05 0.47
CA ALA A 11 19.24 -11.07 0.06
C ALA A 11 19.48 -11.13 -1.47
N SER A 12 18.57 -10.59 -2.28
CA SER A 12 18.65 -10.66 -3.74
C SER A 12 19.71 -9.75 -4.36
N GLY A 13 20.18 -8.72 -3.64
CA GLY A 13 21.11 -7.72 -4.17
C GLY A 13 20.52 -6.79 -5.25
N VAL A 14 19.23 -6.93 -5.60
CA VAL A 14 18.53 -6.07 -6.55
C VAL A 14 17.99 -4.84 -5.80
N PRO A 15 18.06 -3.61 -6.38
CA PRO A 15 17.40 -2.45 -5.79
C PRO A 15 15.89 -2.70 -5.58
N TYR A 16 15.40 -2.48 -4.36
CA TYR A 16 14.00 -2.71 -4.01
C TYR A 16 13.48 -1.61 -3.07
N GLU A 17 12.16 -1.46 -3.04
CA GLU A 17 11.45 -0.58 -2.11
C GLU A 17 10.33 -1.37 -1.43
N VAL A 18 10.29 -1.36 -0.10
CA VAL A 18 9.19 -1.94 0.70
C VAL A 18 8.69 -0.87 1.65
N HIS A 19 7.36 -0.66 1.64
CA HIS A 19 6.69 0.29 2.53
C HIS A 19 5.66 -0.43 3.38
N ILE A 20 5.83 -0.38 4.70
CA ILE A 20 4.90 -0.98 5.68
C ILE A 20 4.11 0.15 6.33
N TYR A 21 2.78 0.01 6.34
CA TYR A 21 1.85 0.99 6.91
C TYR A 21 1.26 0.42 8.21
N PRO A 22 1.71 0.88 9.40
CA PRO A 22 1.17 0.41 10.66
C PRO A 22 -0.35 0.64 10.74
N GLY A 23 -1.08 -0.29 11.36
CA GLY A 23 -2.53 -0.20 11.53
C GLY A 23 -3.37 -0.39 10.27
N ASN A 24 -2.75 -0.43 9.08
CA ASN A 24 -3.47 -0.59 7.81
C ASN A 24 -3.59 -2.06 7.40
N GLY A 25 -4.81 -2.47 7.08
CA GLY A 25 -5.17 -3.85 6.73
C GLY A 25 -5.28 -4.10 5.21
N HIS A 26 -5.83 -5.26 4.85
CA HIS A 26 -6.06 -5.62 3.45
C HIS A 26 -6.98 -4.58 2.76
N ALA A 27 -6.66 -4.23 1.51
CA ALA A 27 -7.41 -3.27 0.70
C ALA A 27 -7.57 -1.86 1.31
N PHE A 28 -6.65 -1.42 2.18
CA PHE A 28 -6.70 -0.09 2.80
C PHE A 28 -6.68 1.07 1.77
N MET A 29 -6.00 0.89 0.62
CA MET A 29 -5.94 1.91 -0.44
C MET A 29 -7.24 2.12 -1.21
N ASN A 30 -8.22 1.21 -1.08
CA ASN A 30 -9.48 1.33 -1.80
C ASN A 30 -10.38 2.37 -1.12
N ALA A 31 -10.37 3.60 -1.60
CA ALA A 31 -11.22 4.69 -1.12
C ALA A 31 -12.49 4.91 -1.97
N SER A 32 -12.88 3.94 -2.83
CA SER A 32 -14.14 4.07 -3.58
C SER A 32 -15.34 4.05 -2.62
N PRO A 33 -16.47 4.70 -2.97
CA PRO A 33 -17.67 4.69 -2.14
C PRO A 33 -18.11 3.26 -1.75
N GLU A 34 -18.06 2.32 -2.69
CA GLU A 34 -18.43 0.92 -2.47
C GLU A 34 -17.42 0.21 -1.56
N GLY A 35 -16.13 0.54 -1.70
CA GLY A 35 -15.06 0.00 -0.85
C GLY A 35 -15.21 0.44 0.61
N VAL A 36 -15.53 1.72 0.82
CA VAL A 36 -15.82 2.30 2.14
C VAL A 36 -17.07 1.66 2.74
N GLU A 37 -18.17 1.58 1.98
CA GLU A 37 -19.42 0.98 2.45
C GLU A 37 -19.23 -0.50 2.85
N ARG A 38 -18.49 -1.27 2.04
CA ARG A 38 -18.21 -2.68 2.33
C ARG A 38 -17.39 -2.86 3.59
N ARG A 39 -16.37 -2.04 3.83
CA ARG A 39 -15.57 -2.09 5.07
C ARG A 39 -16.43 -1.83 6.30
N LYS A 40 -17.30 -0.82 6.23
CA LYS A 40 -18.25 -0.51 7.31
C LYS A 40 -19.19 -1.69 7.59
N LYS A 41 -19.73 -2.33 6.56
CA LYS A 41 -20.55 -3.56 6.70
C LYS A 41 -19.81 -4.73 7.34
N MET A 42 -18.49 -4.80 7.17
CA MET A 42 -17.64 -5.83 7.77
C MET A 42 -17.16 -5.49 9.19
N GLY A 43 -17.53 -4.33 9.74
CA GLY A 43 -17.07 -3.87 11.06
C GLY A 43 -15.58 -3.49 11.07
N LEU A 44 -14.99 -3.20 9.91
CA LEU A 44 -13.60 -2.77 9.80
C LEU A 44 -13.51 -1.25 9.97
N THR A 45 -12.50 -0.78 10.70
CA THR A 45 -12.21 0.64 10.85
C THR A 45 -11.84 1.27 9.49
N ASP A 46 -12.26 2.51 9.29
CA ASP A 46 -11.85 3.27 8.11
C ASP A 46 -10.31 3.45 8.10
N PRO A 47 -9.66 3.33 6.93
CA PRO A 47 -8.22 3.46 6.81
C PRO A 47 -7.77 4.90 7.06
N ASP A 48 -6.52 5.07 7.47
CA ASP A 48 -5.89 6.38 7.62
C ASP A 48 -5.73 7.04 6.23
N ASP A 49 -6.50 8.11 5.98
CA ASP A 49 -6.45 8.87 4.73
C ASP A 49 -5.04 9.36 4.40
N ALA A 50 -4.21 9.67 5.40
CA ALA A 50 -2.82 10.05 5.18
C ALA A 50 -2.00 8.88 4.64
N ALA A 51 -2.19 7.68 5.19
CA ALA A 51 -1.55 6.46 4.70
C ALA A 51 -1.99 6.10 3.28
N VAL A 52 -3.28 6.25 2.96
CA VAL A 52 -3.83 6.02 1.62
C VAL A 52 -3.21 6.99 0.60
N ASN A 53 -3.20 8.28 0.91
CA ASN A 53 -2.62 9.30 0.04
C ASN A 53 -1.12 9.11 -0.16
N LEU A 54 -0.38 8.77 0.90
CA LEU A 54 1.05 8.48 0.82
C LEU A 54 1.33 7.25 -0.06
N ALA A 55 0.55 6.18 0.07
CA ALA A 55 0.68 4.98 -0.75
C ALA A 55 0.43 5.26 -2.23
N TRP A 56 -0.62 6.03 -2.56
CA TRP A 56 -0.89 6.45 -3.92
C TRP A 56 0.19 7.37 -4.50
N SER A 57 0.74 8.27 -3.69
CA SER A 57 1.85 9.13 -4.11
C SER A 57 3.09 8.30 -4.50
N ARG A 58 3.51 7.37 -3.63
CA ARG A 58 4.65 6.47 -3.90
C ARG A 58 4.44 5.63 -5.15
N PHE A 59 3.25 5.05 -5.32
CA PHE A 59 2.89 4.29 -6.51
C PHE A 59 3.04 5.15 -7.78
N LYS A 60 2.47 6.35 -7.80
CA LYS A 60 2.57 7.26 -8.94
C LYS A 60 4.03 7.63 -9.25
N SER A 61 4.83 7.99 -8.24
CA SER A 61 6.25 8.30 -8.43
C SER A 61 7.04 7.12 -8.99
N TRP A 62 6.76 5.90 -8.52
CA TRP A 62 7.40 4.70 -9.03
C TRP A 62 7.03 4.45 -10.49
N MET A 63 5.73 4.51 -10.84
CA MET A 63 5.26 4.33 -12.21
C MET A 63 5.83 5.41 -13.15
N GLN A 64 5.90 6.66 -12.70
CA GLN A 64 6.51 7.75 -13.47
C GLN A 64 7.98 7.49 -13.75
N LYS A 65 8.73 7.01 -12.75
CA LYS A 65 10.17 6.75 -12.88
C LYS A 65 10.48 5.63 -13.89
N TYR A 66 9.65 4.59 -13.96
CA TYR A 66 9.96 3.38 -14.71
C TYR A 66 9.13 3.17 -15.98
N LEU A 67 7.98 3.84 -16.12
CA LEU A 67 7.05 3.62 -17.24
C LEU A 67 6.69 4.90 -18.01
N CYS A 68 7.06 6.08 -17.52
CA CYS A 68 6.87 7.30 -18.29
C CYS A 68 8.03 7.43 -19.31
N PRO A 69 7.76 7.73 -20.60
CA PRO A 69 8.77 7.93 -21.63
C PRO A 69 9.75 9.07 -21.33
#